data_AF-A0A6S9XGI5-F1
#
_entry.id   AF-A0A6S9XGI5-F1
#
_cell.length_a   1.000
_cell.length_b   1.000
_cell.length_c   1.000
_cell.angle_alpha   90.00
_cell.angle_beta   90.00
_cell.angle_gamma   90.00
#
_symmetry.space_group_name_H-M   'P 1'
#
loop_
_entity.id
_entity.type
_entity.pdbx_description
1 polymer ?
#
loop_
_entity_poly.entity_id
_entity_poly.type
_entity_poly.pdbx_seq_one_letter_code
_entity_poly.pdbx_strand_id
1 'polypeptide(L)'
;MNCRPHGGDGNWLPMARALTGGYSQVDALLDAFVEPQRFAALPPCPGTWQAAAQEFLVVSTQEGKVASAPGYELARSLRSFVSLEAFVSVGDQLARTVDVFTQAASIVLVHADAAVVTEDAAALRRLEQSGDFFTLAVEYPYQTRESLLASAVGTPTATRVPLPASASATGSVHSLSSGGHSASFVIDTTPSSPTLRRPERRPPRVARPALRPSGLSVPFVGTAGRLARMARVGA
;
A
#
# COMPACT_ATOMS: atom_id res chain seq x y z
N MET A 1 -1.26 -12.23 6.76
CA MET A 1 -0.69 -12.18 5.40
C MET A 1 -1.83 -11.87 4.45
N ASN A 2 -1.71 -10.84 3.62
CA ASN A 2 -2.76 -10.47 2.67
C ASN A 2 -2.60 -11.24 1.35
N CYS A 3 -3.71 -11.52 0.65
CA CYS A 3 -3.74 -12.21 -0.64
C CYS A 3 -3.94 -11.26 -1.84
N ARG A 4 -3.48 -10.02 -1.71
CA ARG A 4 -3.56 -8.97 -2.74
C ARG A 4 -2.20 -8.32 -2.96
N PRO A 5 -1.99 -7.61 -4.08
CA PRO A 5 -0.88 -6.71 -4.24
C PRO A 5 -0.78 -5.68 -3.11
N HIS A 6 0.45 -5.23 -2.84
CA HIS A 6 0.68 -4.10 -1.94
C HIS A 6 -0.09 -2.86 -2.43
N GLY A 7 -0.63 -2.08 -1.48
CA GLY A 7 -1.43 -0.88 -1.76
C GLY A 7 -0.58 0.33 -2.17
N GLY A 8 -1.16 1.53 -2.13
CA GLY A 8 -0.49 2.78 -2.50
C GLY A 8 -0.36 2.96 -4.01
N ASP A 9 -1.39 2.56 -4.77
CA ASP A 9 -1.56 2.77 -6.21
C ASP A 9 -0.35 2.38 -7.10
N GLY A 10 0.45 1.43 -6.61
CA GLY A 10 1.65 0.96 -7.32
C GLY A 10 2.88 1.83 -7.14
N ASN A 11 2.87 2.85 -6.28
CA ASN A 11 4.01 3.73 -6.00
C ASN A 11 5.25 2.94 -5.52
N TRP A 12 5.05 1.79 -4.86
CA TRP A 12 6.11 0.89 -4.41
C TRP A 12 6.77 0.05 -5.54
N LEU A 13 6.18 -0.02 -6.73
CA LEU A 13 6.66 -0.90 -7.82
C LEU A 13 8.11 -0.62 -8.25
N PRO A 14 8.54 0.64 -8.45
CA PRO A 14 9.93 0.94 -8.80
C PRO A 14 10.91 0.43 -7.73
N MET A 15 10.57 0.59 -6.46
CA MET A 15 11.36 0.08 -5.33
C MET A 15 11.46 -1.44 -5.37
N ALA A 16 10.34 -2.17 -5.49
CA ALA A 16 10.39 -3.63 -5.49
C ALA A 16 11.18 -4.20 -6.68
N ARG A 17 11.04 -3.61 -7.85
CA ARG A 17 11.83 -4.00 -9.03
C ARG A 17 13.31 -3.73 -8.82
N ALA A 18 13.69 -2.57 -8.30
CA ALA A 18 15.08 -2.27 -8.01
C ALA A 18 15.68 -3.23 -6.97
N LEU A 19 14.94 -3.57 -5.93
CA LEU A 19 15.39 -4.47 -4.87
C LEU A 19 15.58 -5.92 -5.36
N THR A 20 14.69 -6.41 -6.22
CA THR A 20 14.64 -7.84 -6.58
C THR A 20 15.31 -8.17 -7.92
N GLY A 21 15.82 -7.17 -8.64
CA GLY A 21 16.45 -7.39 -9.96
C GLY A 21 15.47 -7.37 -11.13
N GLY A 22 14.40 -6.59 -11.02
CA GLY A 22 13.56 -6.22 -12.14
C GLY A 22 12.14 -6.78 -12.11
N TYR A 23 11.69 -7.37 -11.00
CA TYR A 23 10.32 -7.88 -10.90
C TYR A 23 9.63 -7.45 -9.59
N SER A 24 8.33 -7.74 -9.49
CA SER A 24 7.53 -7.41 -8.32
C SER A 24 6.41 -8.44 -8.16
N GLN A 25 5.65 -8.33 -7.08
CA GLN A 25 4.45 -9.16 -6.90
C GLN A 25 3.43 -8.96 -8.04
N VAL A 26 3.33 -7.74 -8.59
CA VAL A 26 2.41 -7.44 -9.71
C VAL A 26 2.92 -8.07 -10.99
N ASP A 27 4.22 -7.99 -11.27
CA ASP A 27 4.83 -8.62 -12.45
C ASP A 27 4.67 -10.14 -12.39
N ALA A 28 4.97 -10.75 -11.23
CA ALA A 28 4.80 -12.20 -11.04
C ALA A 28 3.34 -12.64 -11.18
N LEU A 29 2.39 -11.84 -10.70
CA LEU A 29 0.96 -12.11 -10.87
C LEU A 29 0.57 -12.09 -12.35
N LEU A 30 0.98 -11.06 -13.10
CA LEU A 30 0.69 -10.95 -14.53
C LEU A 30 1.34 -12.08 -15.33
N ASP A 31 2.61 -12.39 -15.06
CA ASP A 31 3.31 -13.52 -15.68
C ASP A 31 2.58 -14.84 -15.42
N ALA A 32 2.02 -15.05 -14.23
CA ALA A 32 1.27 -16.27 -13.93
C ALA A 32 0.02 -16.47 -14.80
N PHE A 33 -0.62 -15.38 -15.24
CA PHE A 33 -1.81 -15.43 -16.10
C PHE A 33 -1.49 -15.41 -17.58
N VAL A 34 -0.51 -14.61 -18.00
CA VAL A 34 -0.28 -14.30 -19.42
C VAL A 34 0.94 -15.03 -19.98
N GLU A 35 1.98 -15.23 -19.16
CA GLU A 35 3.24 -15.87 -19.57
C GLU A 35 3.71 -16.91 -18.54
N PRO A 36 3.02 -18.06 -18.37
CA PRO A 36 3.28 -18.98 -17.25
C PRO A 36 4.71 -19.52 -17.18
N GLN A 37 5.42 -19.53 -18.30
CA GLN A 37 6.84 -19.92 -18.36
C GLN A 37 7.75 -18.90 -17.66
N ARG A 38 7.48 -17.60 -17.78
CA ARG A 38 8.22 -16.55 -17.06
C ARG A 38 8.00 -16.66 -15.57
N PHE A 39 6.74 -16.87 -15.15
CA PHE A 39 6.41 -17.10 -13.75
C PHE A 39 7.12 -18.33 -13.19
N ALA A 40 7.16 -19.44 -13.95
CA ALA A 40 7.87 -20.65 -13.55
C ALA A 40 9.39 -20.48 -13.45
N ALA A 41 9.97 -19.50 -14.16
CA ALA A 41 11.39 -19.19 -14.12
C ALA A 41 11.78 -18.27 -12.94
N LEU A 42 10.80 -17.62 -12.28
CA LEU A 42 11.08 -16.78 -11.11
C LEU A 42 11.65 -17.63 -9.95
N PRO A 43 12.59 -17.08 -9.17
CA PRO A 43 13.10 -17.78 -8.02
C PRO A 43 12.00 -17.94 -6.96
N PRO A 44 12.01 -19.02 -6.16
CA PRO A 44 10.99 -19.27 -5.14
C PRO A 44 10.98 -18.22 -4.01
N CYS A 45 12.06 -17.47 -3.87
CA CYS A 45 12.23 -16.34 -2.96
C CYS A 45 13.16 -15.33 -3.66
N PRO A 46 12.98 -14.00 -3.47
CA PRO A 46 13.98 -13.03 -3.89
C PRO A 46 15.38 -13.38 -3.38
N GLY A 47 16.39 -13.16 -4.22
CA GLY A 47 17.79 -13.34 -3.86
C GLY A 47 18.31 -12.23 -2.95
N THR A 48 19.62 -11.98 -3.00
CA THR A 48 20.21 -10.80 -2.35
C THR A 48 19.62 -9.52 -2.92
N TRP A 49 19.28 -8.57 -2.05
CA TRP A 49 18.79 -7.25 -2.46
C TRP A 49 19.81 -6.54 -3.36
N GLN A 50 19.36 -6.02 -4.50
CA GLN A 50 20.23 -5.39 -5.50
C GLN A 50 20.36 -3.87 -5.30
N ALA A 51 19.59 -3.31 -4.39
CA ALA A 51 19.58 -1.89 -4.06
C ALA A 51 19.15 -1.69 -2.60
N ALA A 52 19.14 -0.43 -2.17
CA ALA A 52 18.41 0.02 -1.01
C ALA A 52 17.24 0.90 -1.46
N ALA A 53 16.15 0.87 -0.71
CA ALA A 53 14.98 1.67 -1.02
C ALA A 53 14.14 1.96 0.21
N GLN A 54 13.40 3.06 0.17
CA GLN A 54 12.53 3.51 1.23
C GLN A 54 11.38 4.33 0.66
N GLU A 55 10.16 4.09 1.15
CA GLU A 55 9.04 5.02 1.01
C GLU A 55 9.06 6.00 2.19
N PHE A 56 9.04 7.29 1.89
CA PHE A 56 9.04 8.38 2.86
C PHE A 56 7.68 9.08 2.82
N LEU A 57 6.88 8.84 3.86
CA LEU A 57 5.60 9.49 4.09
C LEU A 57 5.85 10.83 4.79
N VAL A 58 5.48 11.93 4.14
CA VAL A 58 5.75 13.29 4.64
C VAL A 58 4.79 13.64 5.76
N VAL A 59 5.35 13.88 6.94
CA VAL A 59 4.66 14.25 8.18
C VAL A 59 4.75 15.77 8.37
N SER A 60 3.59 16.43 8.37
CA SER A 60 3.49 17.83 8.75
C SER A 60 3.22 17.98 10.24
N THR A 61 4.02 18.80 10.92
CA THR A 61 3.77 19.27 12.29
C THR A 61 2.97 20.58 12.33
N GLN A 62 2.86 21.26 11.18
CA GLN A 62 2.15 22.51 11.00
C GLN A 62 0.77 22.31 10.39
N GLU A 63 -0.08 23.33 10.54
CA GLU A 63 -1.41 23.39 9.95
C GLU A 63 -1.64 24.80 9.39
N GLY A 64 -2.09 24.91 8.15
CA GLY A 64 -2.08 26.21 7.47
C GLY A 64 -2.46 26.17 6.01
N LYS A 65 -2.63 27.35 5.41
CA LYS A 65 -2.74 27.47 3.96
C LYS A 65 -1.35 27.48 3.33
N VAL A 66 -1.07 26.55 2.42
CA VAL A 66 0.25 26.41 1.80
C VAL A 66 0.54 27.58 0.86
N ALA A 67 1.65 28.28 1.08
CA ALA A 67 2.20 29.30 0.18
C ALA A 67 3.23 28.70 -0.79
N SER A 68 4.08 27.78 -0.31
CA SER A 68 5.08 27.08 -1.10
C SER A 68 5.45 25.73 -0.48
N ALA A 69 6.00 24.83 -1.29
CA ALA A 69 6.44 23.49 -0.86
C ALA A 69 7.92 23.24 -1.23
N PRO A 70 8.87 23.98 -0.64
CA PRO A 70 10.31 23.82 -0.94
C PRO A 70 10.82 22.40 -0.68
N GLY A 71 10.20 21.65 0.25
CA GLY A 71 10.54 20.25 0.48
C GLY A 71 10.31 19.35 -0.74
N TYR A 72 9.37 19.67 -1.62
CA TYR A 72 9.18 18.93 -2.88
C TYR A 72 10.33 19.18 -3.86
N GLU A 73 10.83 20.41 -3.95
CA GLU A 73 11.98 20.71 -4.80
C GLU A 73 13.26 20.08 -4.28
N LEU A 74 13.47 20.12 -2.96
CA LEU A 74 14.58 19.37 -2.33
C LEU A 74 14.45 17.88 -2.68
N ALA A 75 13.28 17.28 -2.45
CA ALA A 75 13.05 15.85 -2.70
C ALA A 75 13.43 15.45 -4.13
N ARG A 76 13.00 16.22 -5.14
CA ARG A 76 13.32 15.95 -6.55
C ARG A 76 14.81 16.09 -6.89
N SER A 77 15.57 16.81 -6.07
CA SER A 77 17.02 16.98 -6.24
C SER A 77 17.87 15.90 -5.59
N LEU A 78 17.27 15.03 -4.77
CA LEU A 78 17.97 13.96 -4.05
C LEU A 78 18.48 12.88 -5.01
N ARG A 79 19.63 12.29 -4.69
CA ARG A 79 20.27 11.28 -5.56
C ARG A 79 19.47 9.98 -5.64
N SER A 80 18.77 9.64 -4.57
CA SER A 80 17.92 8.47 -4.50
C SER A 80 16.48 8.74 -4.97
N PHE A 81 16.14 9.94 -5.43
CA PHE A 81 14.77 10.27 -5.82
C PHE A 81 14.26 9.42 -7.00
N VAL A 82 13.06 8.84 -6.86
CA VAL A 82 12.37 8.13 -7.94
C VAL A 82 11.01 8.74 -8.26
N SER A 83 10.17 8.96 -7.25
CA SER A 83 8.83 9.52 -7.43
C SER A 83 8.38 10.32 -6.22
N LEU A 84 7.45 11.24 -6.47
CA LEU A 84 6.73 12.02 -5.46
C LEU A 84 5.26 12.04 -5.83
N GLU A 85 4.43 11.59 -4.90
CA GLU A 85 2.98 11.75 -4.96
C GLU A 85 2.58 12.80 -3.93
N ALA A 86 2.12 13.96 -4.41
CA ALA A 86 1.70 15.08 -3.56
C ALA A 86 0.19 14.98 -3.29
N PHE A 87 -0.18 14.98 -2.02
CA PHE A 87 -1.59 15.08 -1.59
C PHE A 87 -1.98 16.51 -1.21
N VAL A 88 -1.00 17.39 -1.05
CA VAL A 88 -1.18 18.81 -0.75
C VAL A 88 -0.37 19.66 -1.75
N SER A 89 -1.03 20.65 -2.35
CA SER A 89 -0.45 21.61 -3.29
C SER A 89 -0.45 23.04 -2.74
N VAL A 90 0.23 23.96 -3.43
CA VAL A 90 0.16 25.40 -3.11
C VAL A 90 -1.28 25.88 -3.21
N GLY A 91 -1.74 26.61 -2.19
CA GLY A 91 -3.12 27.08 -2.07
C GLY A 91 -4.03 26.15 -1.27
N ASP A 92 -3.65 24.88 -1.08
CA ASP A 92 -4.42 23.92 -0.29
C ASP A 92 -4.26 24.16 1.21
N GLN A 93 -5.18 23.57 1.97
CA GLN A 93 -5.09 23.45 3.41
C GLN A 93 -4.16 22.30 3.78
N LEU A 94 -3.00 22.61 4.36
CA LEU A 94 -2.17 21.64 5.05
C LEU A 94 -2.80 21.31 6.39
N ALA A 95 -3.13 20.03 6.59
CA ALA A 95 -3.48 19.49 7.88
C ALA A 95 -2.21 19.02 8.61
N ARG A 96 -2.22 19.08 9.93
CA ARG A 96 -1.24 18.34 10.73
C ARG A 96 -1.45 16.85 10.48
N THR A 97 -0.36 16.12 10.29
CA THR A 97 -0.41 14.68 10.10
C THR A 97 -0.68 13.98 11.44
N VAL A 98 -1.79 13.27 11.52
CA VAL A 98 -2.21 12.44 12.67
C VAL A 98 -2.36 10.97 12.30
N ASP A 99 -2.43 10.68 11.01
CA ASP A 99 -2.56 9.34 10.42
C ASP A 99 -2.03 9.35 8.96
N VAL A 100 -2.18 8.22 8.27
CA VAL A 100 -1.73 8.08 6.87
C VAL A 100 -2.56 8.85 5.85
N PHE A 101 -3.78 9.30 6.19
CA PHE A 101 -4.64 10.08 5.28
C PHE A 101 -4.35 11.58 5.35
N THR A 102 -3.78 12.03 6.46
CA THR A 102 -3.37 13.42 6.72
C THR A 102 -1.89 13.66 6.42
N GLN A 103 -1.21 12.69 5.79
CA GLN A 103 0.15 12.89 5.27
C GLN A 103 0.13 13.86 4.09
N ALA A 104 1.20 14.63 3.91
CA ALA A 104 1.22 15.65 2.86
C ALA A 104 1.65 15.10 1.48
N ALA A 105 2.49 14.06 1.48
CA ALA A 105 3.01 13.41 0.27
C ALA A 105 3.61 12.03 0.59
N SER A 106 3.77 11.21 -0.43
CA SER A 106 4.64 10.02 -0.40
C SER A 106 5.81 10.20 -1.39
N ILE A 107 7.02 9.92 -0.94
CA ILE A 107 8.25 10.03 -1.74
C ILE A 107 8.95 8.68 -1.78
N VAL A 108 9.30 8.20 -2.97
CA VAL A 108 10.04 6.94 -3.14
C VAL A 108 11.51 7.25 -3.36
N LEU A 109 12.35 6.66 -2.51
CA LEU A 109 13.80 6.73 -2.57
C LEU A 109 14.38 5.36 -2.93
N VAL A 110 15.27 5.29 -3.91
CA VAL A 110 15.97 4.08 -4.35
C VAL A 110 17.39 4.45 -4.78
N HIS A 111 18.38 3.71 -4.29
CA HIS A 111 19.76 3.84 -4.74
C HIS A 111 20.52 2.54 -4.54
N ALA A 112 21.56 2.28 -5.34
CA ALA A 112 22.39 1.08 -5.20
C ALA A 112 23.15 1.05 -3.85
N ASP A 113 23.56 2.23 -3.38
CA ASP A 113 24.20 2.44 -2.07
C ASP A 113 23.16 2.84 -1.01
N ALA A 114 23.06 2.04 0.05
CA ALA A 114 22.17 2.26 1.19
C ALA A 114 22.50 3.53 2.00
N ALA A 115 23.76 3.96 2.00
CA ALA A 115 24.15 5.19 2.68
C ALA A 115 23.48 6.42 2.04
N VAL A 116 23.33 6.41 0.71
CA VAL A 116 22.66 7.50 -0.03
C VAL A 116 21.18 7.60 0.33
N VAL A 117 20.46 6.47 0.36
CA VAL A 117 19.04 6.45 0.77
C VAL A 117 18.87 6.95 2.20
N THR A 118 19.77 6.54 3.10
CA THR A 118 19.75 6.96 4.50
C THR A 118 20.01 8.46 4.66
N GLU A 119 21.00 8.99 3.94
CA GLU A 119 21.35 10.42 3.95
C GLU A 119 20.22 11.28 3.39
N ASP A 120 19.66 10.88 2.25
CA ASP A 120 18.57 11.58 1.55
C ASP A 120 17.29 11.57 2.40
N ALA A 121 16.93 10.42 3.01
CA ALA A 121 15.81 10.34 3.93
C ALA A 121 16.03 11.20 5.19
N ALA A 122 17.26 11.28 5.70
CA ALA A 122 17.60 12.15 6.81
C ALA A 122 17.50 13.64 6.43
N ALA A 123 17.80 14.02 5.18
CA ALA A 123 17.61 15.38 4.68
C ALA A 123 16.13 15.78 4.67
N LEU A 124 15.25 14.91 4.18
CA LEU A 124 13.80 15.14 4.23
C LEU A 124 13.29 15.23 5.67
N ARG A 125 13.75 14.35 6.55
CA ARG A 125 13.35 14.36 7.97
C ARG A 125 13.77 15.65 8.68
N ARG A 126 14.92 16.24 8.32
CA ARG A 126 15.35 17.55 8.86
C ARG A 126 14.39 18.68 8.44
N LEU A 127 13.86 18.66 7.22
CA LEU A 127 12.86 19.63 6.78
C LEU A 127 11.53 19.50 7.55
N GLU A 128 11.07 18.27 7.80
CA GLU A 128 9.86 18.07 8.60
C GLU A 128 10.03 18.55 10.05
N GLN A 129 11.20 18.27 10.64
CA GLN A 129 11.51 18.66 12.03
C GLN A 129 11.62 20.17 12.21
N SER A 130 12.22 20.86 11.23
CA SER A 130 12.31 22.33 11.21
C SER A 130 10.98 22.99 10.83
N GLY A 131 10.09 22.24 10.17
CA GLY A 131 8.87 22.80 9.59
C GLY A 131 9.11 23.49 8.25
N ASP A 132 10.31 23.40 7.70
CA ASP A 132 10.70 24.04 6.44
C ASP A 132 10.25 23.24 5.20
N PHE A 133 9.55 22.13 5.39
CA PHE A 133 9.03 21.34 4.26
C PHE A 133 7.99 22.16 3.45
N PHE A 134 7.17 22.94 4.15
CA PHE A 134 6.17 23.84 3.60
C PHE A 134 6.35 25.25 4.18
N THR A 135 6.00 26.26 3.39
CA THR A 135 5.81 27.62 3.90
C THR A 135 4.32 27.91 3.90
N LEU A 136 3.81 28.47 4.99
CA LEU A 136 2.39 28.76 5.16
C LEU A 136 2.10 30.25 4.96
N ALA A 137 1.06 30.58 4.18
CA ALA A 137 0.55 31.95 4.05
C ALA A 137 -0.26 32.37 5.28
N VAL A 138 -0.95 31.40 5.88
CA VAL A 138 -1.70 31.53 7.13
C VAL A 138 -1.43 30.28 7.94
N GLU A 139 -0.98 30.46 9.17
CA GLU A 139 -0.82 29.37 10.13
C GLU A 139 -2.06 29.31 11.04
N TYR A 140 -2.64 28.12 11.16
CA TYR A 140 -3.76 27.90 12.08
C TYR A 140 -3.22 27.33 13.39
N PRO A 141 -3.36 28.04 14.51
CA PRO A 141 -2.87 27.54 15.79
C PRO A 141 -3.62 26.27 16.16
N TYR A 142 -2.87 25.23 16.53
CA TYR A 142 -3.45 23.98 16.98
C TYR A 142 -4.29 24.19 18.23
N GLN A 143 -5.58 23.88 18.11
CA GLN A 143 -6.48 23.90 19.25
C GLN A 143 -6.46 22.50 19.87
N THR A 144 -5.84 22.37 21.05
CA THR A 144 -5.95 21.14 21.83
C THR A 144 -7.42 20.88 22.14
N ARG A 145 -7.79 19.61 22.39
CA ARG A 145 -9.13 19.28 22.92
C ARG A 145 -9.46 20.14 24.14
N GLU A 146 -8.49 20.38 25.01
CA GLU A 146 -8.63 21.25 26.18
C GLU A 146 -8.88 22.72 25.81
N SER A 147 -8.17 23.26 24.81
CA SER A 147 -8.37 24.62 24.30
C SER A 147 -9.73 24.79 23.64
N LEU A 148 -10.19 23.79 22.87
CA LEU A 148 -11.53 23.73 22.28
C LEU A 148 -12.61 23.72 23.37
N LEU A 149 -12.43 22.86 24.38
CA LEU A 149 -13.36 22.78 25.52
C LEU A 149 -13.36 24.07 26.33
N ALA A 150 -12.21 24.68 26.60
CA ALA A 150 -12.10 25.95 27.31
C ALA A 150 -12.78 27.10 26.54
N SER A 151 -12.63 27.11 25.21
CA SER A 151 -13.26 28.12 24.34
C SER A 151 -14.78 27.91 24.23
N ALA A 152 -15.26 26.66 24.28
CA ALA A 152 -16.68 26.32 24.30
C ALA A 152 -17.35 26.66 25.66
N VAL A 153 -16.56 26.77 26.73
CA VAL A 153 -17.02 27.18 28.08
C VAL A 153 -17.02 28.72 28.24
N GLY A 154 -16.88 29.47 27.14
CA GLY A 154 -17.13 30.92 27.11
C GLY A 154 -18.48 31.25 27.75
N THR A 155 -18.46 32.22 28.68
CA THR A 155 -19.55 32.58 29.59
C THR A 155 -20.90 32.64 28.89
N PRO A 156 -21.94 31.91 29.34
CA PRO A 156 -23.27 32.10 28.81
C PRO A 156 -23.68 33.55 29.14
N THR A 157 -23.68 34.42 28.13
CA THR A 157 -24.45 35.65 28.19
C THR A 157 -25.91 35.21 28.16
N ALA A 158 -26.43 34.88 29.36
CA ALA A 158 -27.80 34.45 29.56
C ALA A 158 -28.73 35.62 29.23
N THR A 159 -29.06 35.80 27.96
CA THR A 159 -30.29 36.49 27.60
C THR A 159 -31.41 35.51 27.95
N ARG A 160 -31.92 35.67 29.16
CA ARG A 160 -32.87 34.76 29.79
C ARG A 160 -34.23 34.90 29.09
N VAL A 161 -34.45 34.13 28.03
CA VAL A 161 -35.81 33.89 27.52
C VAL A 161 -36.46 32.84 28.44
N PRO A 162 -37.57 33.14 29.13
CA PRO A 162 -38.21 32.16 29.99
C PRO A 162 -38.91 31.10 29.13
N LEU A 163 -38.54 29.83 29.30
CA LEU A 163 -39.31 28.68 28.82
C LEU A 163 -40.05 28.02 30.00
N PRO A 164 -41.29 27.55 29.79
CA PRO A 164 -42.16 27.04 30.86
C PRO A 164 -41.75 25.66 31.36
N ALA A 165 -42.21 25.36 32.57
CA ALA A 165 -41.72 24.29 33.42
C ALA A 165 -42.16 22.86 33.02
N SER A 166 -41.25 21.94 33.33
CA SER A 166 -41.40 20.52 33.67
C SER A 166 -41.57 19.50 32.52
N ALA A 167 -40.64 18.53 32.46
CA ALA A 167 -40.84 17.21 33.05
C ALA A 167 -39.51 16.45 33.15
N SER A 168 -39.28 15.80 34.29
CA SER A 168 -38.10 15.03 34.67
C SER A 168 -38.05 13.67 33.97
N ALA A 169 -36.91 13.31 33.41
CA ALA A 169 -36.58 11.93 33.09
C ALA A 169 -35.12 11.63 33.48
N THR A 170 -34.96 10.79 34.49
CA THR A 170 -33.69 10.23 34.97
C THR A 170 -33.19 9.15 34.01
N GLY A 171 -31.96 9.28 33.53
CA GLY A 171 -31.27 8.24 32.75
C GLY A 171 -29.77 8.25 33.04
N SER A 172 -29.27 7.17 33.63
CA SER A 172 -27.86 6.94 34.01
C SER A 172 -27.00 6.62 32.78
N VAL A 173 -25.78 7.14 32.73
CA VAL A 173 -24.76 6.82 31.70
C VAL A 173 -23.53 6.19 32.35
N HIS A 174 -23.20 4.96 31.92
CA HIS A 174 -21.93 4.31 32.25
C HIS A 174 -20.85 4.72 31.24
N SER A 175 -19.68 5.13 31.76
CA SER A 175 -18.49 5.47 30.98
C SER A 175 -17.61 4.24 30.79
N LEU A 176 -17.13 4.01 29.56
CA LEU A 176 -16.07 3.05 29.24
C LEU A 176 -14.91 3.82 28.59
N SER A 177 -13.74 3.84 29.25
CA SER A 177 -12.50 4.36 28.67
C SER A 177 -11.74 3.23 27.97
N SER A 178 -11.32 3.43 26.73
CA SER A 178 -10.33 2.59 26.05
C SER A 178 -9.04 3.38 25.85
N GLY A 179 -7.93 2.88 26.43
CA GLY A 179 -6.58 3.39 26.22
C GLY A 179 -5.99 2.83 24.93
N GLY A 180 -5.48 3.71 24.07
CA GLY A 180 -4.74 3.34 22.86
C GLY A 180 -3.25 3.24 23.16
N HIS A 181 -2.66 2.06 22.90
CA HIS A 181 -1.21 1.88 22.80
C HIS A 181 -0.82 1.91 21.33
N SER A 182 0.13 2.79 20.97
CA SER A 182 0.72 2.87 19.64
C SER A 182 1.80 1.79 19.50
N ALA A 183 1.71 0.95 18.47
CA ALA A 183 2.70 -0.08 18.17
C ALA A 183 3.60 0.39 17.03
N SER A 184 4.90 0.52 17.30
CA SER A 184 5.93 0.70 16.27
C SER A 184 6.43 -0.67 15.82
N PHE A 185 6.44 -0.91 14.51
CA PHE A 185 6.98 -2.14 13.92
C PHE A 185 8.41 -1.88 13.44
N VAL A 186 9.39 -2.45 14.12
CA VAL A 186 10.79 -2.51 13.68
C VAL A 186 11.00 -3.90 13.08
N ILE A 187 11.37 -3.97 11.80
CA ILE A 187 11.80 -5.22 11.17
C ILE A 187 13.23 -5.47 11.62
N ASP A 188 13.41 -6.46 12.50
CA ASP A 188 14.72 -6.97 12.89
C ASP A 188 15.40 -7.62 11.66
N THR A 189 16.59 -7.10 11.31
CA THR A 189 17.39 -7.52 10.15
C THR A 189 18.43 -8.59 10.50
N THR A 190 18.31 -9.30 11.62
CA THR A 190 19.25 -10.38 11.94
C THR A 190 18.98 -11.64 11.08
N PRO A 191 19.98 -12.17 10.34
CA PRO A 191 19.81 -13.35 9.52
C PRO A 191 19.80 -14.59 10.41
N SER A 192 18.62 -14.98 10.88
CA SER A 192 18.39 -16.29 11.47
C SER A 192 17.84 -17.21 10.37
N SER A 193 18.65 -18.17 9.94
CA SER A 193 18.21 -19.24 9.04
C SER A 193 17.50 -20.34 9.83
N PRO A 194 16.24 -20.69 9.52
CA PRO A 194 15.74 -22.03 9.74
C PRO A 194 15.53 -22.71 8.39
N THR A 195 16.24 -23.81 8.17
CA THR A 195 16.00 -24.73 7.05
C THR A 195 14.57 -25.27 7.13
N LEU A 196 13.63 -24.66 6.41
CA LEU A 196 12.29 -25.20 6.22
C LEU A 196 12.36 -26.33 5.18
N ARG A 197 12.32 -27.59 5.64
CA ARG A 197 12.07 -28.72 4.74
C ARG A 197 10.66 -28.60 4.18
N ARG A 198 10.58 -28.58 2.85
CA ARG A 198 9.32 -28.50 2.08
C ARG A 198 8.50 -29.78 2.29
N PRO A 199 7.18 -29.72 2.54
CA PRO A 199 6.33 -30.91 2.42
C PRO A 199 6.19 -31.28 0.93
N GLU A 200 6.34 -32.57 0.61
CA GLU A 200 6.18 -33.09 -0.75
C GLU A 200 4.79 -32.75 -1.30
N ARG A 201 4.75 -32.19 -2.52
CA ARG A 201 3.49 -31.94 -3.23
C ARG A 201 2.90 -33.27 -3.68
N ARG A 202 1.79 -33.67 -3.06
CA ARG A 202 0.97 -34.80 -3.52
C ARG A 202 0.38 -34.45 -4.90
N PRO A 203 0.52 -35.32 -5.94
CA PRO A 203 -0.05 -35.02 -7.25
C PRO A 203 -1.60 -35.02 -7.18
N PRO A 204 -2.28 -34.25 -8.05
CA PRO A 204 -3.73 -34.16 -8.05
C PRO A 204 -4.35 -35.52 -8.38
N ARG A 205 -5.39 -35.91 -7.63
CA ARG A 205 -6.20 -37.10 -7.92
C ARG A 205 -6.92 -36.91 -9.24
N VAL A 206 -6.53 -37.70 -10.25
CA VAL A 206 -7.27 -37.83 -11.51
C VAL A 206 -8.60 -38.53 -11.19
N ALA A 207 -9.72 -37.81 -11.31
CA ALA A 207 -11.04 -38.40 -11.23
C ALA A 207 -11.28 -39.24 -12.50
N ARG A 208 -11.37 -40.57 -12.35
CA ARG A 208 -11.79 -41.47 -13.43
C ARG A 208 -13.29 -41.26 -13.70
N PRO A 209 -13.75 -41.19 -14.96
CA PRO A 209 -15.18 -41.15 -15.27
C PRO A 209 -15.84 -42.49 -14.91
N ALA A 210 -17.03 -42.42 -14.31
CA ALA A 210 -17.82 -43.59 -13.94
C ALA A 210 -18.27 -44.36 -15.19
N LEU A 211 -17.95 -45.65 -15.24
CA LEU A 211 -18.46 -46.61 -16.21
C LEU A 211 -19.98 -46.78 -16.02
N ARG A 212 -20.77 -46.44 -17.05
CA ARG A 212 -22.17 -46.89 -17.15
C ARG A 212 -22.18 -48.36 -17.61
N PRO A 213 -23.00 -49.24 -17.01
CA PRO A 213 -23.16 -50.59 -17.52
C PRO A 213 -24.04 -50.60 -18.78
N SER A 214 -23.55 -51.33 -19.77
CA SER A 214 -24.17 -51.65 -21.05
C SER A 214 -25.26 -52.71 -20.93
N GLY A 215 -26.34 -52.60 -21.71
CA GLY A 215 -27.27 -53.69 -21.96
C GLY A 215 -28.30 -53.39 -23.03
N LEU A 216 -28.26 -54.18 -24.12
CA LEU A 216 -29.26 -54.39 -25.20
C LEU A 216 -29.31 -53.33 -26.32
N SER A 217 -29.35 -53.63 -27.63
CA SER A 217 -29.06 -54.81 -28.46
C SER A 217 -29.32 -54.45 -29.95
N VAL A 218 -28.33 -54.69 -30.82
CA VAL A 218 -28.39 -55.05 -32.28
C VAL A 218 -28.89 -54.02 -33.35
N PRO A 219 -28.64 -54.23 -34.67
CA PRO A 219 -27.55 -53.57 -35.42
C PRO A 219 -28.01 -52.84 -36.71
N PHE A 220 -27.15 -52.04 -37.36
CA PHE A 220 -27.25 -51.86 -38.80
C PHE A 220 -25.92 -51.51 -39.48
N VAL A 221 -25.81 -52.02 -40.70
CA VAL A 221 -24.68 -52.15 -41.63
C VAL A 221 -24.43 -50.84 -42.39
N GLY A 222 -23.17 -50.55 -42.78
CA GLY A 222 -22.87 -49.41 -43.65
C GLY A 222 -21.40 -49.16 -44.01
N THR A 223 -20.81 -50.12 -44.70
CA THR A 223 -19.85 -50.00 -45.83
C THR A 223 -18.98 -48.72 -46.03
N ALA A 224 -17.67 -48.96 -45.99
CA ALA A 224 -16.58 -48.50 -46.88
C ALA A 224 -16.43 -47.04 -47.33
N GLY A 225 -15.19 -46.52 -47.21
CA GLY A 225 -14.72 -45.35 -47.95
C GLY A 225 -13.28 -44.91 -47.62
N ARG A 226 -12.28 -45.68 -48.05
CA ARG A 226 -10.87 -45.23 -48.16
C ARG A 226 -10.72 -44.35 -49.40
N LEU A 227 -9.87 -43.31 -49.32
CA LEU A 227 -8.93 -42.81 -50.35
C LEU A 227 -8.44 -41.41 -49.87
N ALA A 228 -7.22 -41.15 -49.39
CA ALA A 228 -5.85 -41.37 -49.89
C ALA A 228 -5.44 -40.49 -51.09
N ARG A 229 -4.47 -39.60 -50.81
CA ARG A 229 -3.45 -38.94 -51.68
C ARG A 229 -3.90 -37.92 -52.72
N MET A 230 -3.25 -36.75 -52.73
CA MET A 230 -2.09 -36.50 -53.60
C MET A 230 -1.39 -35.17 -53.32
N ALA A 231 -0.06 -35.20 -53.47
CA ALA A 231 0.86 -34.08 -53.51
C ALA A 231 1.09 -33.60 -54.96
N ARG A 232 1.49 -32.33 -55.13
CA ARG A 232 2.36 -31.74 -56.17
C ARG A 232 2.49 -30.23 -55.84
N VAL A 233 3.65 -29.67 -55.50
CA VAL A 233 4.83 -29.32 -56.33
C VAL A 233 4.53 -28.30 -57.43
N GLY A 234 5.14 -27.11 -57.29
CA GLY A 234 5.78 -26.37 -58.39
C GLY A 234 5.20 -24.99 -58.73
N ALA A 235 5.86 -23.92 -58.30
CA ALA A 235 6.65 -22.99 -59.13
C ALA A 235 7.29 -21.93 -58.23
#